data_AF-A0A4P9ULH5-F1
#
_entry.id   AF-A0A4P9ULH5-F1
#
_cell.length_a   1.000
_cell.length_b   1.000
_cell.length_c   1.000
_cell.angle_alpha   90.00
_cell.angle_beta   90.00
_cell.angle_gamma   90.00
#
_symmetry.space_group_name_H-M   'P 1'
#
loop_
_entity.id
_entity.type
_entity.pdbx_description
1 polymer ?
#
loop_
_entity_poly.entity_id
_entity_poly.type
_entity_poly.pdbx_seq_one_letter_code
_entity_poly.pdbx_strand_id
1 'polypeptide(L)'
;MRTFKTLAIIMMLSLASPSFAQKRIDEPDGHDVLLDVILLRPIGFVGLIAGTVSFIATSPFTAIATIPKPHDAFSKMAKFLIVKPAKYTFVRQAGDLDYEQGFRGK
;
A
#
# COMPACT_ATOMS: atom_id res chain seq x y z
N MET A 1 19.77 28.46 -10.81
CA MET A 1 19.06 27.92 -12.00
C MET A 1 19.19 26.40 -12.17
N ARG A 2 20.29 25.75 -11.77
CA ARG A 2 20.46 24.28 -11.93
C ARG A 2 19.54 23.44 -11.03
N THR A 3 19.39 23.81 -9.76
CA THR A 3 18.56 23.11 -8.77
C THR A 3 17.05 23.23 -9.04
N PHE A 4 16.61 24.34 -9.62
CA PHE A 4 15.21 24.53 -10.01
C PHE A 4 14.81 23.61 -11.18
N LYS A 5 15.74 23.39 -12.12
CA LYS A 5 15.55 22.51 -13.27
C LYS A 5 15.49 21.04 -12.86
N THR A 6 16.30 20.62 -11.88
CA THR A 6 16.22 19.25 -11.32
C THR A 6 14.94 19.02 -10.53
N LEU A 7 14.47 20.02 -9.76
CA LEU A 7 13.21 19.93 -9.03
C LEU A 7 12.00 19.80 -9.98
N ALA A 8 12.01 20.55 -11.08
CA ALA A 8 10.98 20.51 -12.11
C ALA A 8 10.91 19.14 -12.83
N ILE A 9 12.05 18.51 -13.09
CA ILE A 9 12.11 17.17 -13.72
C ILE A 9 11.55 16.11 -12.77
N ILE A 10 11.87 16.18 -11.47
CA ILE A 10 11.33 15.26 -10.46
C ILE A 10 9.81 15.43 -10.32
N MET A 11 9.32 16.67 -10.32
CA MET A 11 7.89 16.98 -10.25
C MET A 11 7.11 16.49 -11.48
N MET A 12 7.69 16.59 -12.68
CA MET A 12 7.08 16.04 -13.91
C MET A 12 7.02 14.50 -13.91
N LEU A 13 8.02 13.82 -13.35
CA LEU A 13 7.98 12.36 -13.19
C LEU A 13 6.84 11.91 -12.26
N SER A 14 6.49 12.71 -11.26
CA SER A 14 5.41 12.40 -10.31
C SER A 14 4.00 12.48 -10.89
N LEU A 15 3.81 13.09 -12.07
CA LEU A 15 2.49 13.16 -12.75
C LEU A 15 2.27 12.04 -13.77
N ALA A 16 3.23 11.16 -13.99
CA ALA A 16 3.06 9.97 -14.82
C ALA A 16 2.15 8.96 -14.09
N SER A 17 0.85 9.25 -14.07
CA SER A 17 -0.15 8.31 -13.60
C SER A 17 -0.31 7.22 -14.68
N PRO A 18 -0.04 5.94 -14.38
CA PRO A 18 -0.40 4.87 -15.29
C PRO A 18 -1.93 4.87 -15.46
N SER A 19 -2.38 5.01 -16.71
CA SER A 19 -3.78 4.80 -17.08
C SER A 19 -4.09 3.31 -16.96
N PHE A 20 -4.56 2.87 -15.80
CA PHE A 20 -5.02 1.49 -15.61
C PHE A 20 -6.35 1.29 -16.36
N ALA A 21 -6.34 0.44 -17.38
CA ALA A 21 -7.54 0.02 -18.08
C ALA A 21 -8.37 -0.91 -17.16
N GLN A 22 -9.60 -0.52 -16.85
CA GLN A 22 -10.53 -1.31 -16.01
C GLN A 22 -10.97 -2.57 -16.78
N LYS A 23 -10.50 -3.75 -16.35
CA LYS A 23 -10.87 -5.04 -16.93
C LYS A 23 -11.95 -5.72 -16.10
N ARG A 24 -12.85 -6.43 -16.79
CA ARG A 24 -14.03 -7.10 -16.21
C ARG A 24 -13.59 -8.25 -15.28
N ILE A 25 -14.32 -8.40 -14.18
CA ILE A 25 -13.97 -9.08 -12.92
C ILE A 25 -13.91 -10.62 -13.02
N ASP A 26 -14.36 -11.25 -14.11
CA ASP A 26 -14.67 -12.70 -14.06
C ASP A 26 -13.53 -13.65 -14.46
N GLU A 27 -12.46 -13.20 -15.13
CA GLU A 27 -11.31 -14.08 -15.41
C GLU A 27 -10.00 -13.25 -15.44
N PRO A 28 -9.04 -13.50 -14.53
CA PRO A 28 -7.72 -12.88 -14.60
C PRO A 28 -7.02 -13.39 -15.86
N ASP A 29 -6.67 -12.47 -16.76
CA ASP A 29 -5.88 -12.82 -17.94
C ASP A 29 -4.43 -13.10 -17.54
N GLY A 30 -3.71 -13.87 -18.35
CA GLY A 30 -2.31 -14.22 -18.08
C GLY A 30 -1.44 -12.97 -17.93
N HIS A 31 -1.77 -11.89 -18.64
CA HIS A 31 -1.12 -10.59 -18.48
C HIS A 31 -1.33 -9.97 -17.09
N ASP A 32 -2.52 -10.05 -16.52
CA ASP A 32 -2.84 -9.43 -15.23
C ASP A 32 -2.18 -10.19 -14.08
N VAL A 33 -2.08 -11.52 -14.21
CA VAL A 33 -1.30 -12.37 -13.31
C VAL A 33 0.20 -12.05 -13.41
N LEU A 34 0.75 -11.89 -14.61
CA LEU A 34 2.16 -11.53 -14.81
C LEU A 34 2.48 -10.15 -14.20
N LEU A 35 1.63 -9.16 -14.43
CA LEU A 35 1.77 -7.84 -13.82
C LEU A 35 1.68 -7.90 -12.29
N ASP A 36 0.75 -8.69 -11.75
CA ASP A 36 0.63 -8.86 -10.30
C ASP A 36 1.92 -9.43 -9.70
N VAL A 37 2.45 -10.52 -10.27
CA VAL A 37 3.62 -11.21 -9.74
C VAL A 37 4.90 -10.39 -9.89
N ILE A 38 5.09 -9.74 -11.05
CA ILE A 38 6.35 -9.03 -11.36
C ILE A 38 6.37 -7.63 -10.73
N LEU A 39 5.23 -6.94 -10.66
CA LEU A 39 5.19 -5.55 -10.22
C LEU A 39 4.45 -5.38 -8.89
N LEU A 40 3.18 -5.79 -8.83
CA LEU A 40 2.33 -5.44 -7.68
C LEU A 40 2.75 -6.15 -6.39
N ARG A 41 3.21 -7.40 -6.45
CA ARG A 41 3.70 -8.13 -5.27
C ARG A 41 5.00 -7.55 -4.71
N PRO A 42 6.03 -7.25 -5.52
CA PRO A 42 7.21 -6.53 -5.02
C PRO A 42 6.86 -5.16 -4.45
N ILE A 43 5.98 -4.39 -5.10
CA ILE A 43 5.55 -3.08 -4.59
C ILE A 43 4.80 -3.23 -3.26
N GLY A 44 3.89 -4.20 -3.15
CA GLY A 44 3.17 -4.53 -1.92
C GLY A 44 4.12 -4.93 -0.80
N PHE A 45 5.16 -5.71 -1.11
CA PHE A 45 6.20 -6.11 -0.17
C PHE A 45 7.03 -4.93 0.34
N VAL A 46 7.44 -4.02 -0.56
CA VAL A 46 8.11 -2.77 -0.17
C VAL A 46 7.19 -1.91 0.70
N GLY A 47 5.90 -1.82 0.35
CA GLY A 47 4.89 -1.15 1.17
C GLY A 47 4.73 -1.76 2.56
N LEU A 48 4.79 -3.09 2.68
CA LEU A 48 4.77 -3.79 3.96
C LEU A 48 6.01 -3.47 4.81
N ILE A 49 7.20 -3.47 4.21
CA ILE A 49 8.44 -3.10 4.91
C ILE A 49 8.34 -1.65 5.39
N ALA A 50 7.94 -0.73 4.51
CA ALA A 50 7.80 0.67 4.85
C ALA A 50 6.78 0.88 5.98
N GLY A 51 5.62 0.25 5.90
CA GLY A 51 4.59 0.30 6.95
C GLY A 51 5.09 -0.27 8.28
N THR A 52 5.84 -1.37 8.25
CA THR A 52 6.43 -1.97 9.45
C THR A 52 7.46 -1.04 10.10
N VAL A 53 8.36 -0.44 9.30
CA VAL A 53 9.34 0.54 9.79
C VAL A 53 8.64 1.76 10.39
N SER A 54 7.63 2.30 9.71
CA SER A 54 6.82 3.40 10.22
C SER A 54 6.11 3.04 11.53
N PHE A 55 5.56 1.83 11.64
CA PHE A 55 4.93 1.35 12.87
C PHE A 55 5.92 1.28 14.03
N ILE A 56 7.13 0.77 13.81
CA ILE A 56 8.17 0.72 14.86
C ILE A 56 8.56 2.14 15.29
N ALA A 57 8.79 3.05 14.34
CA ALA A 57 9.14 4.44 14.63
C ALA A 57 8.03 5.19 15.41
N THR A 58 6.77 4.87 15.14
CA THR A 58 5.60 5.51 15.76
C THR A 58 4.99 4.73 16.92
N SER A 59 5.51 3.54 17.22
CA SER A 59 5.12 2.68 18.33
C SER A 59 5.02 3.40 19.69
N PRO A 60 6.02 4.21 20.12
CA PRO A 60 5.92 4.90 21.41
C PRO A 60 4.76 5.91 21.44
N PHE A 61 4.51 6.61 20.34
CA PHE A 61 3.41 7.58 20.26
C PHE A 61 2.04 6.91 20.22
N THR A 62 1.91 5.79 19.51
CA THR A 62 0.67 5.00 19.44
C THR A 62 0.33 4.31 20.76
N ALA A 63 1.34 3.94 21.54
CA ALA A 63 1.15 3.45 22.91
C ALA A 63 0.54 4.53 23.81
N ILE A 64 1.01 5.78 23.72
CA ILE A 64 0.42 6.91 24.45
C ILE A 64 -1.00 7.21 23.94
N ALA A 65 -1.21 7.18 22.62
CA ALA A 65 -2.52 7.39 22.01
C ALA A 65 -3.55 6.30 22.35
N THR A 66 -3.13 5.21 22.99
CA THR A 66 -4.01 4.15 23.51
C THR A 66 -4.59 4.50 24.88
N ILE A 67 -4.11 5.54 25.57
CA ILE A 67 -4.63 5.95 26.89
C ILE A 67 -6.10 6.42 26.84
N PRO A 68 -6.56 7.18 25.83
CA PRO A 68 -7.98 7.51 25.70
C PRO A 68 -8.80 6.28 25.26
N LYS A 69 -10.03 6.17 25.76
CA LYS A 69 -11.02 5.23 25.19
C LYS A 69 -11.19 5.55 23.69
N PRO A 70 -11.25 4.55 22.80
CA PRO A 70 -11.50 3.12 23.04
C PRO A 70 -10.26 2.20 23.23
N HIS A 71 -9.08 2.72 23.59
CA HIS A 71 -7.86 1.92 23.85
C HIS A 71 -7.44 0.96 22.73
N ASP A 72 -7.78 1.27 21.48
CA ASP A 72 -7.52 0.41 20.33
C ASP A 72 -6.58 1.03 19.30
N ALA A 73 -6.01 2.21 19.60
CA ALA A 73 -5.16 2.96 18.69
C ALA A 73 -3.95 2.13 18.22
N PHE A 74 -3.28 1.42 19.14
CA PHE A 74 -2.14 0.57 18.82
C PHE A 74 -2.53 -0.59 17.87
N SER A 75 -3.62 -1.29 18.20
CA SER A 75 -4.11 -2.43 17.39
C SER A 75 -4.58 -1.98 16.00
N LYS A 76 -5.30 -0.85 15.93
CA LYS A 76 -5.71 -0.24 14.65
C LYS A 76 -4.50 0.10 13.81
N MET A 77 -3.50 0.76 14.39
CA MET A 77 -2.33 1.18 13.63
C MET A 77 -1.52 -0.02 13.09
N ALA A 78 -1.35 -1.07 13.89
CA ALA A 78 -0.76 -2.33 13.43
C ALA A 78 -1.60 -3.00 12.31
N LYS A 79 -2.94 -3.01 12.45
CA LYS A 79 -3.85 -3.54 11.43
C LYS A 79 -3.70 -2.79 10.10
N PHE A 80 -3.53 -1.48 10.14
CA PHE A 80 -3.40 -0.64 8.94
C PHE A 80 -2.01 -0.71 8.30
N LEU A 81 -0.94 -0.64 9.08
CA LEU A 81 0.43 -0.53 8.55
C LEU A 81 1.08 -1.88 8.25
N ILE A 82 0.61 -2.97 8.87
CA ILE A 82 1.23 -4.29 8.75
C ILE A 82 0.23 -5.29 8.17
N VAL A 83 -0.91 -5.50 8.84
CA VAL A 83 -1.82 -6.60 8.49
C VAL A 83 -2.46 -6.41 7.11
N LYS A 84 -2.93 -5.20 6.80
CA LYS A 84 -3.55 -4.91 5.50
C LYS A 84 -2.54 -5.03 4.34
N PRO A 85 -1.35 -4.39 4.37
CA PRO A 85 -0.34 -4.59 3.33
C PRO A 85 0.11 -6.05 3.18
N ALA A 86 0.25 -6.79 4.28
CA ALA A 86 0.61 -8.21 4.23
C ALA A 86 -0.48 -9.03 3.53
N LYS A 87 -1.76 -8.79 3.83
CA LYS A 87 -2.88 -9.44 3.15
C LYS A 87 -2.94 -9.11 1.66
N TYR A 88 -2.75 -7.83 1.31
CA TYR A 88 -2.67 -7.40 -0.08
C TYR A 88 -1.56 -8.13 -0.84
N THR A 89 -0.40 -8.32 -0.21
CA THR A 89 0.79 -8.91 -0.85
C THR A 89 0.74 -10.43 -0.96
N PHE A 90 0.27 -11.12 0.08
CA PHE A 90 0.41 -12.59 0.18
C PHE A 90 -0.91 -13.36 0.13
N VAL A 91 -2.02 -12.75 0.55
CA VAL A 91 -3.32 -13.45 0.68
C VAL A 91 -4.21 -13.20 -0.54
N ARG A 92 -4.04 -12.05 -1.20
CA ARG A 92 -4.74 -11.71 -2.44
C ARG A 92 -4.49 -12.75 -3.54
N GLN A 93 -5.57 -13.14 -4.23
CA GLN A 93 -5.51 -14.03 -5.39
C GLN A 93 -4.69 -13.39 -6.52
N ALA A 94 -3.92 -14.21 -7.24
CA ALA A 94 -3.06 -13.70 -8.31
C ALA A 94 -3.91 -13.17 -9.48
N GLY A 95 -3.60 -11.95 -9.94
CA GLY A 95 -4.33 -11.28 -11.02
C GLY A 95 -5.59 -10.51 -10.59
N ASP A 96 -5.97 -10.53 -9.31
CA ASP A 96 -7.06 -9.70 -8.78
C ASP A 96 -6.56 -8.26 -8.55
N LEU A 97 -6.59 -7.41 -9.58
CA LEU A 97 -6.07 -6.04 -9.53
C LEU A 97 -6.92 -5.07 -8.69
N ASP A 98 -8.21 -5.37 -8.52
CA ASP A 98 -9.24 -4.53 -7.89
C ASP A 98 -9.48 -4.88 -6.40
N TYR A 99 -8.54 -5.56 -5.76
CA TYR A 99 -8.68 -6.03 -4.38
C TYR A 99 -8.82 -4.90 -3.35
N GLU A 100 -10.07 -4.64 -2.98
CA GLU A 100 -10.48 -3.61 -2.01
C GLU A 100 -10.51 -4.07 -0.54
N GLN A 101 -9.92 -5.22 -0.16
CA GLN A 101 -9.91 -5.64 1.26
C GLN A 101 -8.95 -4.79 2.11
N GLY A 102 -9.29 -3.52 2.31
CA GLY A 102 -8.49 -2.59 3.11
C GLY A 102 -9.04 -1.17 3.23
N PHE A 103 -9.79 -0.65 2.26
CA PHE A 103 -10.22 0.77 2.25
C PHE A 103 -11.63 1.00 2.78
N ARG A 104 -12.52 0.01 2.69
CA ARG A 104 -13.86 0.07 3.29
C ARG A 104 -13.79 -0.44 4.73
N GLY A 105 -13.80 0.50 5.67
CA GLY A 105 -13.89 0.22 7.09
C GLY A 105 -15.12 -0.65 7.40
N LYS A 106 -14.86 -1.88 7.82
CA LYS A 106 -15.63 -2.57 8.85
C LYS A 106 -14.67 -2.97 9.97
#